data_AF-A0A943EFV1-F1
#
_entry.id   AF-A0A943EFV1-F1
#
_cell.length_a   1.000
_cell.length_b   1.000
_cell.length_c   1.000
_cell.angle_alpha   90.00
_cell.angle_beta   90.00
_cell.angle_gamma   90.00
#
_symmetry.space_group_name_H-M   'P 1'
#
loop_
_entity.id
_entity.type
_entity.pdbx_description
1 polymer ?
#
loop_
_entity_poly.entity_id
_entity_poly.type
_entity_poly.pdbx_seq_one_letter_code
_entity_poly.pdbx_strand_id
1 'polypeptide(L)'
;MKNMFSIGEVSKCQNISKQTLIFYDKIGLFQPAYVDPNNGYRYYSANQIDYLDTILIMKKIGFSLNEIKKHMQHYNISSSLVAFRKQVDAIDQRI
;
A
#
# COMPACT_ATOMS: atom_id res chain seq x y z
N MET A 1 19.26 9.44 6.81
CA MET A 1 18.60 8.37 7.57
C MET A 1 17.70 8.86 8.71
N LYS A 2 17.84 10.09 9.26
CA LYS A 2 16.78 10.65 10.12
C LYS A 2 15.46 10.64 9.34
N ASN A 3 14.43 9.96 9.87
CA ASN A 3 13.06 9.82 9.36
C ASN A 3 12.77 8.65 8.39
N MET A 4 13.42 7.50 8.56
CA MET A 4 13.00 6.24 7.91
C MET A 4 12.59 5.20 8.94
N PHE A 5 11.61 4.37 8.57
CA PHE A 5 11.06 3.29 9.37
C PHE A 5 11.52 1.95 8.80
N SER A 6 12.02 1.07 9.65
CA SER A 6 12.30 -0.32 9.28
C SER A 6 11.01 -1.07 8.95
N ILE A 7 11.13 -2.16 8.18
CA ILE A 7 9.99 -3.07 7.91
C ILE A 7 9.29 -3.55 9.19
N GLY A 8 10.03 -3.68 10.30
CA GLY A 8 9.47 -4.08 11.59
C GLY A 8 8.62 -2.99 12.24
N GLU A 9 9.05 -1.73 12.15
CA GLU A 9 8.28 -0.59 12.64
C GLU A 9 7.01 -0.39 11.81
N VAL A 10 7.11 -0.45 10.48
CA VAL A 10 5.94 -0.35 9.59
C VAL A 10 4.96 -1.49 9.84
N SER A 11 5.44 -2.72 9.95
CA SER A 11 4.61 -3.91 10.25
C SER A 11 3.81 -3.74 11.55
N LYS A 12 4.46 -3.22 12.61
CA LYS A 12 3.79 -2.95 13.90
C LYS A 12 2.80 -1.79 13.80
N CYS A 13 3.19 -0.69 13.16
CA CYS A 13 2.38 0.52 13.05
C CYS A 13 1.10 0.28 12.24
N GLN A 14 1.21 -0.46 11.12
CA GLN A 14 0.09 -0.74 10.22
C GLN A 14 -0.64 -2.05 10.50
N ASN A 15 -0.24 -2.78 11.55
CA ASN A 15 -0.81 -4.07 11.92
C ASN A 15 -0.90 -5.07 10.74
N ILE A 16 0.17 -5.15 9.96
CA ILE A 16 0.31 -6.12 8.86
C ILE A 16 1.60 -6.90 9.01
N SER A 17 1.66 -8.10 8.45
CA SER A 17 2.87 -8.92 8.55
C SER A 17 4.02 -8.32 7.72
N LYS A 18 5.26 -8.53 8.17
CA LYS A 18 6.46 -8.25 7.35
C LYS A 18 6.41 -8.97 6.00
N GLN A 19 5.82 -10.17 5.96
CA GLN A 19 5.65 -10.94 4.72
C GLN A 19 4.73 -10.25 3.73
N THR A 20 3.68 -9.56 4.19
CA THR A 20 2.79 -8.74 3.35
C THR A 20 3.56 -7.61 2.69
N LEU A 21 4.41 -6.90 3.46
CA LEU A 21 5.27 -5.84 2.93
C LEU A 21 6.28 -6.37 1.89
N ILE A 22 6.90 -7.52 2.17
CA ILE A 22 7.80 -8.19 1.21
C ILE A 22 7.05 -8.61 -0.05
N PHE A 23 5.82 -9.10 0.09
CA PHE A 23 5.00 -9.49 -1.04
C PHE A 23 4.61 -8.27 -1.89
N TYR A 24 4.23 -7.16 -1.27
CA TYR A 24 3.92 -5.91 -1.99
C TYR A 24 5.13 -5.34 -2.72
N ASP A 25 6.32 -5.45 -2.14
CA ASP A 25 7.58 -5.12 -2.79
C ASP A 25 7.80 -5.99 -4.05
N LYS A 26 7.66 -7.32 -3.91
CA LYS A 26 7.81 -8.29 -5.02
C LYS A 26 6.88 -8.03 -6.19
N ILE A 27 5.63 -7.63 -5.94
CA ILE A 27 4.67 -7.32 -7.02
C ILE A 27 4.77 -5.87 -7.49
N GLY A 28 5.70 -5.07 -6.96
CA GLY A 28 5.89 -3.67 -7.29
C GLY A 28 4.70 -2.78 -6.93
N LEU A 29 3.96 -3.14 -5.88
CA LEU A 29 2.85 -2.34 -5.34
C LEU A 29 3.35 -1.34 -4.28
N PHE A 30 4.25 -1.78 -3.41
CA PHE A 30 4.80 -0.96 -2.34
C PHE A 30 6.25 -1.36 -2.06
N GLN A 31 7.18 -0.56 -2.56
CA GLN A 31 8.62 -0.85 -2.51
C GLN A 31 9.30 0.00 -1.43
N PRO A 32 10.33 -0.50 -0.75
CA PRO A 32 11.08 0.30 0.22
C PRO A 32 11.78 1.49 -0.45
N ALA A 33 11.84 2.63 0.22
CA ALA A 33 12.64 3.78 -0.25
C ALA A 33 14.14 3.47 -0.21
N TYR A 34 14.58 2.56 0.66
CA TYR A 34 15.97 2.14 0.75
C TYR A 34 16.08 0.69 1.17
N VAL A 35 17.01 -0.03 0.52
CA VAL A 35 17.46 -1.35 0.92
C VAL A 35 18.94 -1.24 1.27
N ASP A 36 19.29 -1.59 2.51
CA ASP A 36 20.68 -1.57 2.95
C ASP A 36 21.50 -2.62 2.20
N PRO A 37 22.55 -2.22 1.46
CA PRO A 37 23.32 -3.14 0.62
C PRO A 37 24.13 -4.15 1.43
N ASN A 38 24.38 -3.90 2.73
CA ASN A 38 25.23 -4.76 3.55
C ASN A 38 24.45 -5.93 4.18
N ASN A 39 23.15 -5.75 4.44
CA ASN A 39 22.34 -6.72 5.20
C ASN A 39 20.94 -6.98 4.59
N GLY A 40 20.55 -6.25 3.55
CA GLY A 40 19.25 -6.39 2.88
C GLY A 40 18.05 -5.87 3.68
N TYR A 41 18.27 -5.10 4.77
CA TYR A 41 17.18 -4.52 5.54
C TYR A 41 16.44 -3.45 4.73
N ARG A 42 15.12 -3.47 4.85
CA ARG A 42 14.20 -2.57 4.12
C ARG A 42 13.78 -1.41 5.01
N TYR A 43 13.85 -0.22 4.44
CA TYR A 43 13.49 1.04 5.10
C TYR A 43 12.51 1.84 4.24
N TYR A 44 11.55 2.46 4.90
CA TYR A 44 10.44 3.19 4.31
C TYR A 44 10.45 4.64 4.81
N SER A 45 10.13 5.61 3.97
CA SER A 45 10.00 7.01 4.40
C SER A 45 8.64 7.29 5.04
N ALA A 46 8.51 8.40 5.77
CA ALA A 46 7.22 8.83 6.32
C ALA A 46 6.13 8.97 5.25
N ASN A 47 6.44 9.60 4.11
CA ASN A 47 5.48 9.75 3.00
C ASN A 47 4.99 8.39 2.48
N GLN A 48 5.83 7.36 2.50
CA GLN A 48 5.43 6.01 2.08
C GLN A 48 4.39 5.38 3.02
N ILE A 49 4.31 5.82 4.27
CA ILE A 49 3.30 5.33 5.21
C ILE A 49 1.90 5.78 4.77
N ASP A 50 1.73 7.04 4.37
CA ASP A 50 0.45 7.54 3.86
C ASP A 50 -0.02 6.79 2.59
N TYR A 51 0.93 6.44 1.71
CA TYR A 51 0.65 5.62 0.53
C TYR A 51 0.22 4.20 0.90
N LEU A 52 0.87 3.60 1.91
CA LEU A 52 0.52 2.27 2.40
C LEU A 52 -0.87 2.26 3.03
N ASP A 53 -1.25 3.30 3.77
CA ASP A 53 -2.58 3.43 4.37
C ASP A 53 -3.67 3.39 3.30
N THR A 54 -3.46 4.13 2.20
CA THR A 54 -4.37 4.12 1.05
C THR A 54 -4.51 2.71 0.46
N ILE A 55 -3.40 2.00 0.26
CA ILE A 55 -3.40 0.62 -0.25
C ILE A 55 -4.21 -0.31 0.67
N LEU A 56 -4.00 -0.20 1.99
CA LEU A 56 -4.68 -1.02 2.98
C LEU A 56 -6.18 -0.73 3.05
N ILE A 57 -6.57 0.55 2.96
CA ILE A 57 -7.98 0.97 2.90
C ILE A 57 -8.65 0.40 1.66
N MET A 58 -8.06 0.58 0.48
CA MET A 58 -8.61 0.01 -0.76
C MET A 58 -8.74 -1.51 -0.67
N LYS A 59 -7.73 -2.18 -0.08
CA LYS A 59 -7.77 -3.63 0.09
C LYS A 59 -8.91 -4.06 1.02
N LYS A 60 -9.16 -3.30 2.09
CA LYS A 60 -10.25 -3.54 3.04
C LYS A 60 -11.64 -3.34 2.42
N ILE A 61 -11.79 -2.37 1.51
CA ILE A 61 -13.06 -2.11 0.79
C ILE A 61 -13.29 -3.14 -0.34
N GLY A 62 -12.32 -4.01 -0.62
CA GLY A 62 -12.50 -5.18 -1.47
C GLY A 62 -11.88 -5.09 -2.86
N PHE A 63 -11.07 -4.07 -3.13
CA PHE A 63 -10.29 -4.01 -4.36
C PHE A 63 -9.26 -5.15 -4.42
N SER A 64 -9.03 -5.68 -5.62
CA SER A 64 -7.91 -6.57 -5.89
C SER A 64 -6.58 -5.81 -5.89
N LEU A 65 -5.47 -6.50 -5.61
CA LEU A 65 -4.14 -5.87 -5.61
C LEU A 65 -3.75 -5.31 -6.99
N ASN A 66 -4.27 -5.89 -8.07
CA ASN A 66 -4.04 -5.40 -9.42
C ASN A 66 -4.78 -4.07 -9.67
N GLU A 67 -6.02 -3.94 -9.21
CA GLU A 67 -6.78 -2.70 -9.29
C GLU A 67 -6.13 -1.60 -8.46
N ILE A 68 -5.71 -1.93 -7.23
CA ILE A 68 -4.98 -1.00 -6.37
C ILE A 68 -3.70 -0.53 -7.06
N LYS A 69 -2.90 -1.45 -7.62
CA LYS A 69 -1.66 -1.09 -8.32
C LYS A 69 -1.91 -0.12 -9.49
N LYS A 70 -2.91 -0.41 -10.33
CA LYS A 70 -3.28 0.46 -11.46
C LYS A 70 -3.75 1.84 -10.99
N HIS A 71 -4.51 1.89 -9.90
CA HIS A 71 -5.00 3.13 -9.30
C HIS A 71 -3.86 3.98 -8.75
N MET A 72 -2.97 3.37 -7.95
CA MET A 72 -1.86 4.07 -7.30
C MET A 72 -0.83 4.62 -8.30
N GLN A 73 -0.71 4.03 -9.50
CA GLN A 73 0.12 4.58 -10.59
C GLN A 73 -0.39 5.92 -11.13
N HIS A 74 -1.69 6.20 -11.04
CA HIS A 74 -2.34 7.41 -11.53
C HIS A 74 -3.14 8.10 -10.42
N TYR A 75 -2.58 8.09 -9.21
CA TYR A 75 -3.27 8.55 -8.02
C TYR A 75 -3.60 10.04 -8.12
N ASN A 76 -4.89 10.36 -8.23
CA ASN A 76 -5.42 11.71 -8.11
C ASN A 76 -6.81 11.66 -7.48
N ILE A 77 -7.31 12.82 -7.04
CA ILE A 77 -8.60 12.93 -6.35
C ILE A 77 -9.75 12.44 -7.26
N SER A 78 -9.75 12.86 -8.52
CA SER A 78 -10.81 12.51 -9.48
C SER A 78 -10.86 11.01 -9.77
N SER A 79 -9.70 10.36 -9.97
CA SER A 79 -9.63 8.92 -10.19
C SER A 79 -10.06 8.14 -8.95
N SER A 80 -9.73 8.64 -7.76
CA SER A 80 -10.09 7.99 -6.49
C SER A 80 -11.60 8.02 -6.24
N LEU A 81 -12.25 9.15 -6.52
CA LEU A 81 -13.72 9.27 -6.41
C LEU A 81 -14.44 8.30 -7.36
N VAL A 82 -13.97 8.18 -8.61
CA VAL A 82 -14.54 7.24 -9.58
C VAL A 82 -14.34 5.79 -9.15
N ALA A 83 -13.14 5.44 -8.69
CA ALA A 83 -12.84 4.09 -8.21
C ALA A 83 -13.72 3.71 -7.02
N PHE A 84 -13.83 4.58 -6.01
CA PHE A 84 -14.64 4.32 -4.82
C PHE A 84 -16.13 4.22 -5.13
N ARG A 85 -16.66 5.06 -6.03
CA ARG A 85 -18.08 4.97 -6.42
C ARG A 85 -18.40 3.65 -7.11
N LYS A 86 -17.55 3.19 -8.04
CA LYS A 86 -17.70 1.86 -8.67
C LYS A 86 -17.70 0.74 -7.65
N GLN A 87 -16.87 0.85 -6.60
CA GLN A 87 -16.80 -0.17 -5.57
C GLN A 87 -18.04 -0.18 -4.67
N VAL A 88 -18.63 0.98 -4.37
CA VAL A 88 -19.92 1.06 -3.68
C VAL A 88 -21.00 0.35 -4.50
N ASP A 89 -21.12 0.67 -5.80
CA ASP A 89 -22.08 0.02 -6.69
C ASP A 89 -21.89 -1.51 -6.74
N ALA A 90 -20.64 -1.98 -6.74
CA ALA A 90 -20.31 -3.41 -6.74
C ALA A 90 -20.62 -4.11 -5.41
N ILE A 91 -20.58 -3.40 -4.28
CA ILE A 91 -21.00 -3.92 -2.98
C ILE A 91 -22.53 -4.00 -2.93
N ASP A 92 -23.23 -2.96 -3.38
CA ASP A 92 -24.69 -2.91 -3.39
C ASP A 92 -25.31 -4.00 -4.29
N GLN A 93 -24.66 -4.35 -5.41
CA GLN A 93 -25.09 -5.45 -6.29
C GLN A 93 -24.85 -6.86 -5.71
N ARG A 94 -24.15 -6.98 -4.58
CA ARG A 94 -23.87 -8.26 -3.90
C ARG A 94 -24.81 -8.55 -2.73
N ILE A 95 -25.68 -7.60 -2.38
CA ILE A 95 -26.71 -7.70 -1.35
C ILE A 95 -28.04 -8.00 -2.03
#